data_AF-A0A1F7BPP1-F1
#
_entry.id   AF-A0A1F7BPP1-F1
#
_cell.length_a   1.000
_cell.length_b   1.000
_cell.length_c   1.000
_cell.angle_alpha   90.00
_cell.angle_beta   90.00
_cell.angle_gamma   90.00
#
_symmetry.space_group_name_H-M   'P 1'
#
loop_
_entity.id
_entity.type
_entity.pdbx_description
1 polymer ?
#
loop_
_entity_poly.entity_id
_entity_poly.type
_entity_poly.pdbx_seq_one_letter_code
_entity_poly.pdbx_strand_id
1 'polypeptide(L)'
;MPMPWRLLLIGMTLTAGLAHAAEWEQPYPKLGSCTKKDTIAFFDPRYAQCMEDTGDEAYCSSLYPVTSLPFDQWATTYHGNINRVVEDFLGQTEEDHLALRRRGSGPVSCTQQSDRASPLIAAIAHTLEPWENGPATFYQSDTAPVLLEYLRVYECSLIERSLSLPIEIWREEDARGRLLPAGLPGNPLFFMNIWVLWAGQSEHIRREMAIARPTLERALSFMGTVHMTRMLERDTECIQRASLDIRNAFALSADTAACMPRIWNAKDPLRNTPACADNLDNDNDGATDLDDTGCDSLTDMTE
;
A
#
# COMPACT_ATOMS: atom_id res chain seq x y z
N MET A 1 -71.31 -28.20 23.78
CA MET A 1 -70.42 -29.09 23.00
C MET A 1 -68.99 -28.59 23.17
N PRO A 2 -68.12 -29.28 23.92
CA PRO A 2 -66.77 -28.79 24.20
C PRO A 2 -65.86 -29.10 23.01
N MET A 3 -65.27 -28.06 22.40
CA MET A 3 -64.18 -28.22 21.44
C MET A 3 -62.99 -28.88 22.13
N PRO A 4 -62.35 -29.89 21.52
CA PRO A 4 -61.24 -30.58 22.15
C PRO A 4 -60.00 -29.68 22.15
N TRP A 5 -59.51 -29.37 23.35
CA TRP A 5 -58.27 -28.64 23.68
C TRP A 5 -57.03 -29.07 22.89
N ARG A 6 -57.06 -30.28 22.31
CA ARG A 6 -56.00 -30.83 21.45
C ARG A 6 -55.81 -30.07 20.13
N LEU A 7 -56.86 -29.47 19.56
CA LEU A 7 -56.74 -28.71 18.30
C LEU A 7 -56.07 -27.34 18.51
N LEU A 8 -56.21 -26.75 19.69
CA LEU A 8 -55.65 -25.44 20.02
C LEU A 8 -54.13 -25.52 20.29
N LEU A 9 -53.66 -26.64 20.88
CA LEU A 9 -52.24 -26.92 21.06
C LEU A 9 -51.52 -27.22 19.74
N ILE A 10 -52.16 -27.93 18.81
CA ILE A 10 -51.60 -28.20 17.49
C ILE A 10 -51.47 -26.90 16.67
N GLY A 11 -52.43 -25.97 16.81
CA GLY A 11 -52.37 -24.64 16.21
C GLY A 11 -51.20 -23.79 16.70
N MET A 12 -50.92 -23.79 18.01
CA MET A 12 -49.79 -23.05 18.58
C MET A 12 -48.41 -23.63 18.20
N THR A 13 -48.29 -24.96 18.05
CA THR A 13 -47.04 -25.58 17.60
C THR A 13 -46.73 -25.31 16.11
N LEU A 14 -47.77 -25.18 15.27
CA LEU A 14 -47.61 -24.88 13.85
C LEU A 14 -47.24 -23.41 13.60
N THR A 15 -47.74 -22.47 14.40
CA THR A 15 -47.34 -21.06 14.31
C THR A 15 -45.94 -20.79 14.87
N ALA A 16 -45.51 -21.55 15.88
CA ALA A 16 -44.13 -21.47 16.38
C ALA A 16 -43.11 -22.02 15.36
N GLY A 17 -43.47 -23.07 14.61
CA GLY A 17 -42.61 -23.63 13.55
C GLY A 17 -42.44 -22.72 12.33
N LEU A 18 -43.46 -21.90 11.98
CA LEU A 18 -43.39 -20.98 10.84
C LEU A 18 -42.64 -19.67 11.15
N ALA A 19 -42.56 -19.25 12.42
CA ALA A 19 -41.75 -18.10 12.82
C ALA A 19 -40.23 -18.38 12.76
N HIS A 20 -39.81 -19.66 12.78
CA HIS A 20 -38.40 -20.06 12.70
C HIS A 20 -37.97 -20.44 11.28
N ALA A 21 -38.91 -20.52 10.33
CA ALA A 21 -38.63 -20.79 8.92
C ALA A 21 -38.50 -19.50 8.09
N ALA A 22 -38.88 -18.35 8.65
CA ALA A 22 -38.86 -17.06 7.98
C ALA A 22 -37.53 -16.31 8.16
N GLU A 23 -36.37 -16.99 8.07
CA GLU A 23 -35.06 -16.34 7.90
C GLU A 23 -33.99 -17.34 7.43
N TRP A 24 -34.23 -18.00 6.28
CA TRP A 24 -33.16 -18.73 5.56
C TRP A 24 -32.81 -18.04 4.23
N GLU A 25 -33.22 -16.78 4.06
CA GLU A 25 -32.55 -15.91 3.09
C GLU A 25 -31.17 -15.63 3.67
N GLN A 26 -30.11 -16.16 3.03
CA GLN A 26 -28.74 -15.91 3.46
C GLN A 26 -28.55 -14.40 3.64
N PRO A 27 -28.32 -13.89 4.87
CA PRO A 27 -28.24 -12.45 5.14
C PRO A 27 -26.91 -11.84 4.66
N TYR A 28 -26.18 -12.60 3.85
CA TYR A 28 -24.85 -12.25 3.39
C TYR A 28 -24.93 -11.77 1.93
N PRO A 29 -24.20 -10.71 1.58
CA PRO A 29 -24.10 -10.30 0.19
C PRO A 29 -23.61 -11.50 -0.64
N LYS A 30 -24.19 -11.72 -1.83
CA LYS A 30 -23.73 -12.76 -2.75
C LYS A 30 -22.30 -12.46 -3.16
N LEU A 31 -21.33 -13.00 -2.44
CA LEU A 31 -19.93 -12.97 -2.84
C LEU A 31 -19.75 -13.79 -4.12
N GLY A 32 -18.82 -13.35 -4.97
CA GLY A 32 -18.37 -14.18 -6.10
C GLY A 32 -17.91 -15.54 -5.60
N SER A 33 -17.96 -16.58 -6.44
CA SER A 33 -17.74 -17.97 -6.03
C SER A 33 -16.53 -18.12 -5.10
N CYS A 34 -16.79 -18.45 -3.84
CA CYS A 34 -15.75 -18.85 -2.89
C CYS A 34 -15.20 -20.21 -3.34
N THR A 35 -13.89 -20.37 -3.32
CA THR A 35 -13.25 -21.65 -3.61
C THR A 35 -12.83 -22.31 -2.31
N LYS A 36 -12.84 -23.64 -2.27
CA LYS A 36 -12.48 -24.40 -1.06
C LYS A 36 -11.03 -24.14 -0.58
N LYS A 37 -10.16 -23.62 -1.46
CA LYS A 37 -8.77 -23.27 -1.13
C LYS A 37 -8.66 -21.99 -0.30
N ASP A 38 -9.70 -21.17 -0.22
CA ASP A 38 -9.65 -19.85 0.46
C ASP A 38 -9.51 -19.99 2.00
N THR A 39 -9.65 -21.19 2.55
CA THR A 39 -9.38 -21.51 3.97
C THR A 39 -7.88 -21.57 4.32
N ILE A 40 -7.01 -21.66 3.32
CA ILE A 40 -5.55 -21.87 3.45
C ILE A 40 -4.80 -20.57 3.81
N ALA A 41 -5.43 -19.39 3.70
CA ALA A 41 -4.79 -18.11 4.03
C ALA A 41 -4.49 -17.91 5.53
N PHE A 42 -4.99 -18.79 6.40
CA PHE A 42 -4.81 -18.79 7.85
C PHE A 42 -3.90 -19.94 8.29
N PHE A 43 -2.68 -19.95 7.78
CA PHE A 43 -1.80 -21.13 7.86
C PHE A 43 -0.79 -21.05 9.03
N ASP A 44 -0.58 -22.19 9.71
CA ASP A 44 0.57 -22.38 10.60
C ASP A 44 1.83 -22.58 9.72
N PRO A 45 2.87 -21.72 9.84
CA PRO A 45 4.08 -21.82 9.02
C PRO A 45 4.81 -23.17 9.13
N ARG A 46 4.50 -23.99 10.13
CA ARG A 46 5.09 -25.33 10.30
C ARG A 46 4.57 -26.37 9.31
N TYR A 47 3.36 -26.21 8.77
CA TYR A 47 2.88 -27.11 7.70
C TYR A 47 3.65 -26.89 6.42
N ALA A 48 3.93 -25.63 6.05
CA ALA A 48 4.71 -25.31 4.86
C ALA A 48 6.11 -25.95 4.95
N GLN A 49 6.72 -25.90 6.13
CA GLN A 49 8.00 -26.55 6.39
C GLN A 49 7.91 -28.09 6.35
N CYS A 50 6.83 -28.69 6.86
CA CYS A 50 6.58 -30.14 6.71
C CYS A 50 6.41 -30.55 5.23
N MET A 51 5.68 -29.77 4.44
CA MET A 51 5.51 -30.06 3.01
C MET A 51 6.83 -29.93 2.25
N GLU A 52 7.67 -28.96 2.60
CA GLU A 52 9.00 -28.79 2.04
C GLU A 52 9.93 -29.97 2.38
N ASP A 53 9.84 -30.49 3.62
CA ASP A 53 10.68 -31.59 4.09
C ASP A 53 10.19 -32.98 3.62
N THR A 54 8.88 -33.20 3.57
CA THR A 54 8.30 -34.55 3.40
C THR A 54 7.51 -34.75 2.12
N GLY A 55 6.94 -33.69 1.52
CA GLY A 55 6.19 -33.73 0.25
C GLY A 55 4.90 -34.57 0.26
N ASP A 56 4.51 -35.16 1.39
CA ASP A 56 3.34 -36.03 1.52
C ASP A 56 2.21 -35.31 2.27
N GLU A 57 1.19 -34.91 1.53
CA GLU A 57 0.03 -34.16 2.02
C GLU A 57 -0.75 -34.94 3.07
N ALA A 58 -0.89 -36.26 2.92
CA ALA A 58 -1.62 -37.11 3.87
C ALA A 58 -0.87 -37.25 5.20
N TYR A 59 0.46 -37.30 5.14
CA TYR A 59 1.32 -37.35 6.32
C TYR A 59 1.35 -36.00 7.04
N CYS A 60 1.64 -34.91 6.33
CA CYS A 60 1.73 -33.57 6.93
C CYS A 60 0.38 -33.11 7.49
N SER A 61 -0.74 -33.37 6.81
CA SER A 61 -2.09 -33.10 7.33
C SER A 61 -2.51 -33.99 8.51
N SER A 62 -1.79 -35.07 8.80
CA SER A 62 -2.01 -35.90 9.99
C SER A 62 -1.17 -35.43 11.20
N LEU A 63 0.04 -34.92 10.95
CA LEU A 63 1.02 -34.49 11.96
C LEU A 63 0.79 -33.04 12.40
N TYR A 64 0.59 -32.18 11.41
CA TYR A 64 0.14 -30.81 11.54
C TYR A 64 -1.19 -30.77 10.80
N PRO A 65 -2.30 -31.24 11.43
CA PRO A 65 -3.60 -30.97 10.86
C PRO A 65 -3.62 -29.52 10.46
N VAL A 66 -4.13 -29.23 9.25
CA VAL A 66 -4.39 -27.88 8.74
C VAL A 66 -5.37 -27.25 9.72
N THR A 67 -4.84 -26.88 10.86
CA THR A 67 -5.55 -26.39 12.01
C THR A 67 -5.62 -24.95 11.64
N SER A 68 -6.72 -24.63 10.95
CA SER A 68 -7.33 -23.33 11.02
C SER A 68 -6.99 -22.75 12.39
N LEU A 69 -6.39 -21.55 12.41
CA LEU A 69 -6.33 -20.73 13.60
C LEU A 69 -7.64 -20.93 14.39
N PRO A 70 -7.63 -21.01 15.72
CA PRO A 70 -8.89 -21.15 16.44
C PRO A 70 -9.78 -19.95 16.10
N PHE A 71 -11.10 -20.17 15.98
CA PHE A 71 -12.03 -19.17 15.42
C PHE A 71 -11.97 -17.83 16.17
N ASP A 72 -11.67 -17.87 17.47
CA ASP A 72 -11.46 -16.70 18.33
C ASP A 72 -10.30 -15.80 17.84
N GLN A 73 -9.30 -16.36 17.18
CA GLN A 73 -8.13 -15.63 16.68
C GLN A 73 -8.27 -15.13 15.25
N TRP A 74 -9.33 -15.49 14.53
CA TRP A 74 -9.50 -15.11 13.12
C TRP A 74 -9.62 -13.60 12.96
N ALA A 75 -10.54 -12.98 13.71
CA ALA A 75 -10.77 -11.55 13.67
C ALA A 75 -9.52 -10.77 14.10
N THR A 76 -8.85 -11.19 15.19
CA THR A 76 -7.64 -10.52 15.68
C THR A 76 -6.49 -10.61 14.69
N THR A 77 -6.36 -11.73 13.99
CA THR A 77 -5.29 -11.93 12.99
C THR A 77 -5.55 -11.10 11.74
N TYR A 78 -6.77 -11.14 11.21
CA TYR A 78 -7.17 -10.37 10.03
C TYR A 78 -7.02 -8.86 10.27
N HIS A 79 -7.71 -8.33 11.30
CA HIS A 79 -7.66 -6.90 11.63
C HIS A 79 -6.25 -6.48 12.08
N GLY A 80 -5.51 -7.35 12.76
CA GLY A 80 -4.13 -7.11 13.17
C GLY A 80 -3.17 -6.98 11.99
N ASN A 81 -3.30 -7.84 10.97
CA ASN A 81 -2.49 -7.77 9.75
C ASN A 81 -2.79 -6.49 8.96
N ILE A 82 -4.06 -6.13 8.79
CA ILE A 82 -4.46 -4.88 8.13
C ILE A 82 -3.92 -3.68 8.90
N ASN A 83 -4.07 -3.68 10.23
CA ASN A 83 -3.55 -2.59 11.06
C ASN A 83 -2.04 -2.41 10.88
N ARG A 84 -1.26 -3.51 10.88
CA ARG A 84 0.19 -3.43 10.64
C ARG A 84 0.53 -2.87 9.26
N VAL A 85 -0.22 -3.25 8.22
CA VAL A 85 -0.04 -2.70 6.86
C VAL A 85 -0.34 -1.21 6.83
N VAL A 86 -1.44 -0.78 7.45
CA VAL A 86 -1.82 0.64 7.52
C VAL A 86 -0.78 1.43 8.30
N GLU A 87 -0.33 0.92 9.44
CA GLU A 87 0.71 1.56 10.25
C GLU A 87 2.04 1.68 9.49
N ASP A 88 2.49 0.62 8.81
CA ASP A 88 3.70 0.66 7.98
C ASP A 88 3.57 1.64 6.79
N PHE A 89 2.39 1.70 6.17
CA PHE A 89 2.10 2.67 5.11
C PHE A 89 2.15 4.11 5.62
N LEU A 90 1.60 4.36 6.80
CA LEU A 90 1.61 5.68 7.41
C LEU A 90 3.01 6.08 7.90
N GLY A 91 3.88 5.11 8.21
CA GLY A 91 5.24 5.33 8.67
C GLY A 91 5.32 5.48 10.20
N GLN A 92 6.55 5.57 10.72
CA GLN A 92 6.79 5.65 12.15
C GLN A 92 6.52 7.06 12.70
N THR A 93 6.04 7.12 13.94
CA THR A 93 6.00 8.34 14.76
C THR A 93 7.37 8.57 15.38
N GLU A 94 8.03 9.69 15.06
CA GLU A 94 9.35 10.01 15.63
C GLU A 94 9.25 10.48 17.10
N GLU A 95 8.15 11.15 17.47
CA GLU A 95 7.88 11.63 18.84
C GLU A 95 6.36 11.63 19.15
N ASP A 96 5.94 11.10 20.30
CA ASP A 96 4.53 10.98 20.74
C ASP A 96 3.78 12.34 20.83
N HIS A 97 4.51 13.46 20.79
CA HIS A 97 4.00 14.82 21.01
C HIS A 97 3.67 15.55 19.71
N LEU A 98 4.15 15.05 18.57
CA LEU A 98 3.96 15.65 17.25
C LEU A 98 3.37 14.58 16.35
N ALA A 99 2.08 14.72 16.01
CA ALA A 99 1.34 13.78 15.15
C ALA A 99 1.81 13.72 13.68
N LEU A 100 3.04 14.14 13.40
CA LEU A 100 3.65 14.15 12.07
C LEU A 100 4.45 12.85 11.89
N ARG A 101 3.82 11.87 11.24
CA ARG A 101 4.50 10.65 10.81
C ARG A 101 5.37 10.97 9.59
N ARG A 102 6.68 10.77 9.69
CA ARG A 102 7.64 11.10 8.62
C ARG A 102 8.19 9.82 8.00
N ARG A 103 8.04 9.66 6.69
CA ARG A 103 8.63 8.54 5.95
C ARG A 103 9.93 9.01 5.29
N GLY A 104 11.05 8.83 6.01
CA GLY A 104 12.41 9.01 5.50
C GLY A 104 12.83 10.46 5.22
N SER A 105 13.83 10.96 5.95
CA SER A 105 14.46 12.27 5.76
C SER A 105 15.44 12.33 4.58
N GLY A 106 15.20 11.52 3.53
CA GLY A 106 16.07 11.44 2.37
C GLY A 106 15.90 12.64 1.43
N PRO A 107 16.92 12.98 0.62
CA PRO A 107 16.76 13.98 -0.42
C PRO A 107 15.63 13.56 -1.38
N VAL A 108 14.64 14.43 -1.53
CA VAL A 108 13.47 14.21 -2.39
C VAL A 108 13.95 13.93 -3.82
N SER A 109 13.65 12.75 -4.34
CA SER A 109 13.93 12.36 -5.72
C SER A 109 12.78 12.81 -6.62
N CYS A 110 13.08 13.68 -7.58
CA CYS A 110 12.10 14.25 -8.51
C CYS A 110 11.89 13.39 -9.76
N THR A 111 12.17 12.09 -9.67
CA THR A 111 11.90 11.13 -10.73
C THR A 111 10.56 10.43 -10.49
N GLN A 112 9.86 10.02 -11.56
CA GLN A 112 8.73 9.09 -11.46
C GLN A 112 9.23 7.73 -10.96
N GLN A 113 9.48 7.62 -9.67
CA GLN A 113 9.78 6.35 -9.02
C GLN A 113 8.50 5.85 -8.37
N SER A 114 8.10 4.64 -8.76
CA SER A 114 7.05 3.90 -8.07
C SER A 114 7.55 3.54 -6.68
N ASP A 115 6.89 4.11 -5.67
CA ASP A 115 7.21 3.82 -4.28
C ASP A 115 7.02 2.32 -4.01
N ARG A 116 8.03 1.69 -3.41
CA ARG A 116 7.96 0.28 -3.04
C ARG A 116 6.90 0.08 -1.95
N ALA A 117 6.13 -0.99 -2.09
CA ALA A 117 5.16 -1.41 -1.10
C ALA A 117 5.84 -1.87 0.19
N SER A 118 5.03 -1.97 1.25
CA SER A 118 5.44 -2.62 2.50
C SER A 118 5.90 -4.07 2.23
N PRO A 119 6.97 -4.56 2.88
CA PRO A 119 7.33 -5.98 2.83
C PRO A 119 6.21 -6.89 3.39
N LEU A 120 5.33 -6.36 4.25
CA LEU A 120 4.18 -7.10 4.79
C LEU A 120 3.15 -7.42 3.70
N ILE A 121 2.96 -6.52 2.73
CA ILE A 121 2.06 -6.76 1.60
C ILE A 121 2.58 -7.89 0.73
N ALA A 122 3.90 -7.97 0.53
CA ALA A 122 4.49 -9.10 -0.20
C ALA A 122 4.22 -10.42 0.52
N ALA A 123 4.39 -10.46 1.85
CA ALA A 123 4.10 -11.64 2.65
C ALA A 123 2.62 -12.07 2.54
N ILE A 124 1.67 -11.11 2.61
CA ILE A 124 0.24 -11.41 2.43
C ILE A 124 -0.05 -11.87 0.99
N ALA A 125 0.51 -11.18 -0.01
CA ALA A 125 0.29 -11.52 -1.41
C ALA A 125 0.72 -12.96 -1.73
N HIS A 126 1.87 -13.41 -1.22
CA HIS A 126 2.33 -14.79 -1.43
C HIS A 126 1.42 -15.86 -0.80
N THR A 127 0.54 -15.50 0.16
CA THR A 127 -0.48 -16.43 0.68
C THR A 127 -1.72 -16.54 -0.21
N LEU A 128 -1.87 -15.65 -1.19
CA LEU A 128 -3.04 -15.58 -2.06
C LEU A 128 -2.73 -16.23 -3.42
N GLU A 129 -3.64 -17.05 -3.92
CA GLU A 129 -3.50 -17.81 -5.18
C GLU A 129 -3.07 -16.95 -6.39
N PRO A 130 -3.54 -15.69 -6.58
CA PRO A 130 -3.12 -14.87 -7.72
C PRO A 130 -1.64 -14.45 -7.68
N TRP A 131 -1.02 -14.39 -6.49
CA TRP A 131 0.35 -13.89 -6.29
C TRP A 131 1.30 -14.91 -5.66
N GLU A 132 0.86 -16.15 -5.47
CA GLU A 132 1.67 -17.25 -4.92
C GLU A 132 2.99 -17.42 -5.70
N ASN A 133 2.91 -17.45 -7.04
CA ASN A 133 4.07 -17.53 -7.94
C ASN A 133 4.48 -16.17 -8.54
N GLY A 134 4.06 -15.08 -7.89
CA GLY A 134 4.23 -13.72 -8.39
C GLY A 134 5.65 -13.15 -8.23
N PRO A 135 5.89 -11.94 -8.76
CA PRO A 135 7.16 -11.24 -8.58
C PRO A 135 7.37 -10.88 -7.09
N ALA A 136 8.62 -10.94 -6.63
CA ALA A 136 8.98 -10.58 -5.25
C ALA A 136 8.89 -9.07 -4.95
N THR A 137 8.78 -8.23 -5.98
CA THR A 137 8.70 -6.77 -5.84
C THR A 137 7.28 -6.28 -6.03
N PHE A 138 6.75 -5.65 -4.99
CA PHE A 138 5.42 -5.02 -5.00
C PHE A 138 5.55 -3.51 -4.94
N TYR A 139 4.67 -2.83 -5.67
CA TYR A 139 4.55 -1.38 -5.66
C TYR A 139 3.36 -0.92 -4.83
N GLN A 140 3.36 0.36 -4.42
CA GLN A 140 2.27 0.93 -3.64
C GLN A 140 0.91 0.83 -4.35
N SER A 141 0.89 0.81 -5.69
CA SER A 141 -0.30 0.56 -6.51
C SER A 141 -0.93 -0.81 -6.27
N ASP A 142 -0.11 -1.80 -5.92
CA ASP A 142 -0.51 -3.20 -5.78
C ASP A 142 -1.08 -3.49 -4.38
N THR A 143 -1.02 -2.51 -3.47
CA THR A 143 -1.48 -2.67 -2.09
C THR A 143 -3.01 -2.82 -2.01
N ALA A 144 -3.76 -1.99 -2.75
CA ALA A 144 -5.23 -2.05 -2.75
C ALA A 144 -5.79 -3.39 -3.27
N PRO A 145 -5.38 -3.92 -4.45
CA PRO A 145 -5.91 -5.19 -4.94
C PRO A 145 -5.56 -6.36 -4.02
N VAL A 146 -4.34 -6.40 -3.44
CA VAL A 146 -3.95 -7.46 -2.49
C VAL A 146 -4.83 -7.44 -1.25
N LEU A 147 -5.11 -6.27 -0.67
CA LEU A 147 -5.96 -6.15 0.51
C LEU A 147 -7.43 -6.51 0.22
N LEU A 148 -7.93 -6.20 -0.98
CA LEU A 148 -9.29 -6.57 -1.39
C LEU A 148 -9.43 -8.08 -1.58
N GLU A 149 -8.43 -8.75 -2.16
CA GLU A 149 -8.41 -10.21 -2.24
C GLU A 149 -8.25 -10.85 -0.86
N TYR A 150 -7.45 -10.26 0.02
CA TYR A 150 -7.36 -10.73 1.41
C TYR A 150 -8.71 -10.62 2.16
N LEU A 151 -9.46 -9.53 1.97
CA LEU A 151 -10.84 -9.40 2.47
C LEU A 151 -11.76 -10.46 1.88
N ARG A 152 -11.69 -10.69 0.57
CA ARG A 152 -12.54 -11.68 -0.11
C ARG A 152 -12.33 -13.07 0.49
N VAL A 153 -11.08 -13.48 0.66
CA VAL A 153 -10.70 -14.76 1.27
C VAL A 153 -11.22 -14.86 2.70
N TYR A 154 -11.12 -13.79 3.49
CA TYR A 154 -11.66 -13.75 4.85
C TYR A 154 -13.19 -13.85 4.91
N GLU A 155 -13.91 -13.15 4.04
CA GLU A 155 -15.37 -13.25 3.96
C GLU A 155 -15.81 -14.66 3.51
N CYS A 156 -15.09 -15.26 2.58
CA CYS A 156 -15.32 -16.64 2.15
C CYS A 156 -15.10 -17.65 3.27
N SER A 157 -14.04 -17.49 4.09
CA SER A 157 -13.79 -18.39 5.22
C SER A 157 -14.85 -18.28 6.32
N LEU A 158 -15.38 -17.07 6.57
CA LEU A 158 -16.49 -16.86 7.49
C LEU A 158 -17.79 -17.53 7.01
N ILE A 159 -18.08 -17.46 5.71
CA ILE A 159 -19.26 -18.11 5.12
C ILE A 159 -19.13 -19.62 5.17
N GLU A 160 -17.97 -20.17 4.79
CA GLU A 160 -17.73 -21.61 4.86
C GLU A 160 -17.92 -22.13 6.29
N ARG A 161 -17.28 -21.48 7.27
CA ARG A 161 -17.49 -21.79 8.70
C ARG A 161 -18.95 -21.72 9.07
N SER A 162 -19.69 -20.69 8.64
CA SER A 162 -21.12 -20.54 8.96
C SER A 162 -21.99 -21.71 8.49
N LEU A 163 -21.62 -22.34 7.36
CA LEU A 163 -22.32 -23.47 6.78
C LEU A 163 -21.92 -24.80 7.44
N SER A 164 -20.68 -24.93 7.90
CA SER A 164 -20.14 -26.13 8.55
C SER A 164 -20.14 -26.07 10.08
N LEU A 165 -20.60 -24.97 10.70
CA LEU A 165 -20.60 -24.72 12.14
C LEU A 165 -21.01 -25.94 12.99
N PRO A 166 -22.17 -26.60 12.74
CA PRO A 166 -22.59 -27.72 13.57
C PRO A 166 -21.62 -28.90 13.48
N ILE A 167 -21.11 -29.19 12.29
CA ILE A 167 -20.21 -30.32 12.03
C ILE A 167 -18.85 -30.09 12.68
N GLU A 168 -18.37 -28.84 12.68
CA GLU A 168 -17.06 -28.49 13.24
C GLU A 168 -17.08 -28.47 14.77
N ILE A 169 -18.12 -27.92 15.40
CA ILE A 169 -18.31 -28.01 16.85
C ILE A 169 -18.37 -29.49 17.29
N TRP A 170 -19.03 -30.34 16.49
CA TRP A 170 -19.03 -31.80 16.69
C TRP A 170 -17.64 -32.43 16.64
N ARG A 171 -16.82 -32.07 15.66
CA ARG A 171 -15.44 -32.58 15.54
C ARG A 171 -14.55 -32.10 16.69
N GLU A 172 -14.69 -30.85 17.10
CA GLU A 172 -13.91 -30.26 18.20
C GLU A 172 -14.19 -30.98 19.52
N GLU A 173 -15.46 -31.27 19.84
CA GLU A 173 -15.80 -32.01 21.06
C GLU A 173 -15.41 -33.50 20.97
N ASP A 174 -15.52 -34.14 19.81
CA ASP A 174 -15.06 -35.52 19.63
C ASP A 174 -13.54 -35.63 19.82
N ALA A 175 -12.78 -34.66 19.29
CA ALA A 175 -11.34 -34.56 19.52
C ALA A 175 -11.01 -34.35 21.00
N ARG A 176 -11.74 -33.46 21.70
CA ARG A 176 -11.61 -33.26 23.16
C ARG A 176 -11.90 -34.55 23.95
N GLY A 177 -12.96 -35.27 23.56
CA GLY A 177 -13.35 -36.54 24.18
C GLY A 177 -12.26 -37.59 24.12
N ARG A 178 -11.53 -37.66 23.00
CA ARG A 178 -10.39 -38.58 22.81
C ARG A 178 -9.16 -38.25 23.66
N LEU A 179 -9.01 -36.99 24.09
CA LEU A 179 -7.88 -36.54 24.92
C LEU A 179 -8.10 -36.76 26.42
N LEU A 180 -9.33 -37.07 26.85
CA LEU A 180 -9.65 -37.31 28.25
C LEU A 180 -9.26 -38.75 28.66
N PRO A 181 -8.52 -38.94 29.77
CA PRO A 181 -8.16 -40.27 30.24
C PRO A 181 -9.42 -41.03 30.68
N ALA A 182 -9.51 -42.29 30.26
CA ALA A 182 -10.57 -43.26 30.59
C ALA A 182 -11.87 -43.20 29.77
N GLY A 183 -11.93 -42.52 28.61
CA GLY A 183 -13.09 -42.61 27.73
C GLY A 183 -14.39 -42.16 28.40
N LEU A 184 -14.29 -41.16 29.28
CA LEU A 184 -15.43 -40.52 29.92
C LEU A 184 -16.46 -40.16 28.84
N PRO A 185 -17.75 -40.49 29.03
CA PRO A 185 -18.77 -40.14 28.04
C PRO A 185 -18.73 -38.62 27.83
N GLY A 186 -18.74 -38.21 26.55
CA GLY A 186 -18.78 -36.81 26.16
C GLY A 186 -19.85 -36.05 26.95
N ASN A 187 -19.68 -34.74 27.08
CA ASN A 187 -20.49 -33.88 27.93
C ASN A 187 -21.99 -34.23 27.81
N PRO A 188 -22.72 -34.64 28.87
CA PRO A 188 -24.10 -35.13 28.74
C PRO A 188 -25.08 -34.05 28.24
N LEU A 189 -24.66 -32.78 28.33
CA LEU A 189 -25.38 -31.62 27.80
C LEU A 189 -24.83 -31.15 26.45
N PHE A 190 -24.03 -31.98 25.76
CA PHE A 190 -23.34 -31.59 24.54
C PHE A 190 -24.29 -31.02 23.47
N PHE A 191 -25.43 -31.65 23.24
CA PHE A 191 -26.45 -31.13 22.31
C PHE A 191 -26.94 -29.73 22.69
N MET A 192 -27.14 -29.44 23.98
CA MET A 192 -27.54 -28.10 24.43
C MET A 192 -26.39 -27.10 24.30
N ASN A 193 -25.16 -27.52 24.60
CA ASN A 193 -23.96 -26.69 24.42
C ASN A 193 -23.68 -26.39 22.96
N ILE A 194 -23.96 -27.31 22.03
CA ILE A 194 -23.84 -27.07 20.58
C ILE A 194 -24.73 -25.91 20.16
N TRP A 195 -26.00 -25.88 20.59
CA TRP A 195 -26.91 -24.79 20.24
C TRP A 195 -26.44 -23.44 20.80
N VAL A 196 -25.93 -23.41 22.03
CA VAL A 196 -25.38 -22.19 22.64
C VAL A 196 -24.11 -21.72 21.91
N LEU A 197 -23.19 -22.64 21.62
CA LEU A 197 -21.96 -22.34 20.88
C LEU A 197 -22.26 -21.91 19.45
N TRP A 198 -23.19 -22.58 18.78
CA TRP A 198 -23.66 -22.24 17.45
C TRP A 198 -24.28 -20.84 17.43
N ALA A 199 -25.16 -20.52 18.39
CA ALA A 199 -25.78 -19.20 18.49
C ALA A 199 -24.72 -18.11 18.70
N GLY A 200 -23.77 -18.33 19.62
CA GLY A 200 -22.69 -17.38 19.90
C GLY A 200 -21.74 -17.18 18.71
N GLN A 201 -21.29 -18.27 18.06
CA GLN A 201 -20.41 -18.18 16.89
C GLN A 201 -21.14 -17.58 15.68
N SER A 202 -22.43 -17.91 15.48
CA SER A 202 -23.24 -17.32 14.41
C SER A 202 -23.41 -15.81 14.58
N GLU A 203 -23.64 -15.34 15.81
CA GLU A 203 -23.69 -13.90 16.10
C GLU A 203 -22.36 -13.20 15.83
N HIS A 204 -21.24 -13.81 16.25
CA HIS A 204 -19.90 -13.28 15.99
C HIS A 204 -19.61 -13.19 14.48
N ILE A 205 -19.90 -14.25 13.72
CA ILE A 205 -19.71 -14.31 12.26
C ILE A 205 -20.52 -13.20 11.55
N ARG A 206 -21.79 -13.03 11.95
CA ARG A 206 -22.66 -11.98 11.39
C ARG A 206 -22.12 -10.58 11.67
N ARG A 207 -21.60 -10.37 12.89
CA ARG A 207 -21.00 -9.10 13.30
C ARG A 207 -19.74 -8.81 12.49
N GLU A 208 -18.85 -9.79 12.31
CA GLU A 208 -17.63 -9.61 11.52
C GLU A 208 -17.92 -9.31 10.05
N MET A 209 -18.88 -10.00 9.42
CA MET A 209 -19.27 -9.68 8.03
C MET A 209 -19.85 -8.27 7.88
N ALA A 210 -20.50 -7.73 8.91
CA ALA A 210 -21.01 -6.36 8.88
C ALA A 210 -19.89 -5.31 9.08
N ILE A 211 -18.74 -5.69 9.65
CA ILE A 211 -17.66 -4.76 10.03
C ILE A 211 -16.49 -4.81 9.04
N ALA A 212 -16.05 -6.00 8.62
CA ALA A 212 -14.79 -6.19 7.89
C ALA A 212 -14.69 -5.33 6.62
N ARG A 213 -15.66 -5.45 5.71
CA ARG A 213 -15.69 -4.68 4.46
C ARG A 213 -15.73 -3.16 4.66
N PRO A 214 -16.69 -2.58 5.41
CA PRO A 214 -16.71 -1.12 5.58
C PRO A 214 -15.48 -0.60 6.34
N THR A 215 -14.88 -1.38 7.23
CA THR A 215 -13.62 -0.97 7.87
C THR A 215 -12.46 -0.92 6.88
N LEU A 216 -12.33 -1.91 6.00
CA LEU A 216 -11.28 -1.90 4.98
C LEU A 216 -11.50 -0.78 3.96
N GLU A 217 -12.73 -0.55 3.51
CA GLU A 217 -13.03 0.53 2.56
C GLU A 217 -12.66 1.91 3.13
N ARG A 218 -12.94 2.15 4.42
CA ARG A 218 -12.51 3.37 5.11
C ARG A 218 -10.99 3.48 5.18
N ALA A 219 -10.31 2.38 5.49
CA ALA A 219 -8.84 2.35 5.54
C ALA A 219 -8.23 2.63 4.16
N LEU A 220 -8.74 2.00 3.10
CA LEU A 220 -8.30 2.21 1.73
C LEU A 220 -8.57 3.64 1.26
N SER A 221 -9.74 4.20 1.59
CA SER A 221 -10.06 5.60 1.29
C SER A 221 -9.08 6.54 1.98
N PHE A 222 -8.80 6.32 3.27
CA PHE A 222 -7.82 7.11 4.02
C PHE A 222 -6.41 6.99 3.44
N MET A 223 -5.93 5.76 3.18
CA MET A 223 -4.63 5.52 2.55
C MET A 223 -4.52 6.20 1.18
N GLY A 224 -5.60 6.16 0.38
CA GLY A 224 -5.68 6.86 -0.90
C GLY A 224 -5.53 8.37 -0.74
N THR A 225 -6.23 8.99 0.23
CA THR A 225 -6.08 10.44 0.50
C THR A 225 -4.65 10.79 0.92
N VAL A 226 -4.04 10.00 1.80
CA VAL A 226 -2.65 10.21 2.26
C VAL A 226 -1.64 10.02 1.12
N HIS A 227 -1.87 9.05 0.24
CA HIS A 227 -1.02 8.86 -0.93
C HIS A 227 -1.06 10.09 -1.85
N MET A 228 -2.26 10.62 -2.11
CA MET A 228 -2.43 11.80 -2.96
C MET A 228 -1.81 13.06 -2.35
N THR A 229 -1.95 13.27 -1.02
CA THR A 229 -1.31 14.42 -0.36
C THR A 229 0.21 14.33 -0.43
N ARG A 230 0.77 13.13 -0.27
CA ARG A 230 2.22 12.90 -0.38
C ARG A 230 2.75 13.12 -1.78
N MET A 231 1.98 12.70 -2.79
CA MET A 231 2.32 12.95 -4.19
C MET A 231 2.35 14.46 -4.47
N LEU A 232 1.32 15.20 -4.03
CA LEU A 232 1.26 16.65 -4.19
C LEU A 232 2.41 17.36 -3.47
N GLU A 233 2.72 16.97 -2.23
CA GLU A 233 3.84 17.51 -1.47
C GLU A 233 5.17 17.34 -2.23
N ARG A 234 5.45 16.12 -2.71
CA ARG A 234 6.65 15.81 -3.51
C ARG A 234 6.71 16.66 -4.78
N ASP A 235 5.59 16.79 -5.50
CA ASP A 235 5.53 17.60 -6.72
C ASP A 235 5.80 19.08 -6.44
N THR A 236 5.25 19.62 -5.33
CA THR A 236 5.51 21.01 -4.95
C THR A 236 6.97 21.27 -4.60
N GLU A 237 7.63 20.36 -3.87
CA GLU A 237 9.06 20.47 -3.54
C GLU A 237 9.93 20.41 -4.81
N CYS A 238 9.57 19.52 -5.74
CA CYS A 238 10.29 19.39 -7.01
C CYS A 238 10.12 20.63 -7.90
N ILE A 239 8.91 21.21 -7.97
CA ILE A 239 8.68 22.47 -8.70
C ILE A 239 9.44 23.62 -8.03
N GLN A 240 9.48 23.68 -6.70
CA GLN A 240 10.25 24.70 -5.98
C GLN A 240 11.74 24.60 -6.29
N ARG A 241 12.31 23.39 -6.30
CA ARG A 241 13.71 23.18 -6.68
C ARG A 241 13.98 23.56 -8.13
N ALA A 242 13.13 23.12 -9.06
CA ALA A 242 13.24 23.52 -10.46
C ALA A 242 13.18 25.05 -10.63
N SER A 243 12.35 25.74 -9.84
CA SER A 243 12.28 27.21 -9.87
C SER A 243 13.56 27.88 -9.37
N LEU A 244 14.24 27.29 -8.38
CA LEU A 244 15.54 27.77 -7.90
C LEU A 244 16.64 27.53 -8.94
N ASP A 245 16.63 26.37 -9.59
CA ASP A 245 17.59 26.05 -10.64
C ASP A 245 17.44 26.99 -11.85
N ILE A 246 16.20 27.31 -12.25
CA ILE A 246 15.93 28.29 -13.30
C ILE A 246 16.47 29.68 -12.92
N ARG A 247 16.27 30.12 -11.68
CA ARG A 247 16.80 31.41 -11.20
C ARG A 247 18.32 31.42 -11.21
N ASN A 248 18.95 30.35 -10.75
CA ASN A 248 20.41 30.20 -10.77
C ASN A 248 20.95 30.19 -12.20
N ALA A 249 20.26 29.53 -13.14
CA ALA A 249 20.62 29.53 -14.56
C ALA A 249 20.50 30.93 -15.18
N PHE A 250 19.43 31.68 -14.88
CA PHE A 250 19.29 33.05 -15.36
C PHE A 250 20.32 33.99 -14.76
N ALA A 251 20.63 33.89 -13.46
CA ALA A 251 21.70 34.65 -12.83
C ALA A 251 23.05 34.38 -13.50
N LEU A 252 23.40 33.10 -13.73
CA LEU A 252 24.62 32.73 -14.44
C LEU A 252 24.61 33.26 -15.90
N SER A 253 23.47 33.21 -16.59
CA SER A 253 23.35 33.76 -17.94
C SER A 253 23.51 35.28 -17.98
N ALA A 254 23.04 35.99 -16.95
CA ALA A 254 23.18 37.43 -16.82
C ALA A 254 24.64 37.81 -16.53
N ASP A 255 25.32 37.07 -15.67
CA ASP A 255 26.75 37.27 -15.38
C ASP A 255 27.62 36.99 -16.62
N THR A 256 27.34 35.92 -17.36
CA THR A 256 28.06 35.64 -18.61
C THR A 256 27.77 36.68 -19.70
N ALA A 257 26.53 37.18 -19.80
CA ALA A 257 26.18 38.28 -20.70
C ALA A 257 26.85 39.60 -20.32
N ALA A 258 27.07 39.87 -19.03
CA ALA A 258 27.80 41.05 -18.56
C ALA A 258 29.29 41.01 -18.96
N CYS A 259 29.88 39.82 -19.03
CA CYS A 259 31.27 39.62 -19.44
C CYS A 259 31.48 39.49 -20.95
N MET A 260 30.42 39.36 -21.76
CA MET A 260 30.57 39.34 -23.22
C MET A 260 30.85 40.75 -23.75
N PRO A 261 31.86 40.93 -24.63
CA PRO A 261 32.12 42.21 -25.25
C PRO A 261 30.87 42.64 -26.03
N ARG A 262 30.32 43.81 -25.70
CA ARG A 262 29.23 44.40 -26.47
C ARG A 262 29.69 44.50 -27.92
N ILE A 263 28.91 43.95 -28.86
CA ILE A 263 29.20 44.00 -30.32
C ILE A 263 29.51 45.42 -30.81
N TRP A 264 29.00 46.46 -30.14
CA TRP A 264 29.32 47.86 -30.42
C TRP A 264 30.76 48.28 -30.08
N ASN A 265 31.41 47.65 -29.09
CA ASN A 265 32.82 47.92 -28.75
C ASN A 265 33.80 47.21 -29.70
N ALA A 266 33.33 46.27 -30.54
CA ALA A 266 34.17 45.61 -31.53
C ALA A 266 34.47 46.48 -32.76
N LYS A 267 33.83 47.66 -32.88
CA LYS A 267 34.05 48.59 -34.00
C LYS A 267 35.15 49.62 -33.74
N ASP A 268 35.53 49.87 -32.49
CA ASP A 268 36.54 50.88 -32.13
C ASP A 268 38.02 50.47 -32.33
N PRO A 269 38.46 49.19 -32.30
CA PRO A 269 39.89 48.88 -32.47
C PRO A 269 40.36 48.90 -33.94
N LEU A 270 39.49 49.23 -34.90
CA LEU A 270 39.83 49.34 -36.33
C LEU A 270 39.81 50.79 -36.84
N ARG A 271 39.61 51.78 -35.95
CA ARG A 271 39.92 53.16 -36.32
C ARG A 271 41.42 53.33 -36.21
N ASN A 272 42.15 52.88 -37.25
CA ASN A 272 43.56 53.22 -37.43
C ASN A 272 43.67 54.73 -37.23
N THR A 273 44.36 55.14 -36.17
CA THR A 273 44.83 56.50 -36.05
C THR A 273 45.72 56.75 -37.28
N PRO A 274 45.52 57.86 -38.02
CA PRO A 274 46.43 58.21 -39.11
C PRO A 274 47.85 58.25 -38.58
N ALA A 275 48.83 57.75 -39.36
CA ALA A 275 50.24 57.68 -38.97
C ALA A 275 50.72 59.05 -38.47
N CYS A 276 50.32 60.11 -39.18
CA CYS A 276 50.65 61.50 -38.85
C CYS A 276 49.87 62.13 -37.68
N ALA A 277 49.20 61.33 -36.86
CA ALA A 277 48.46 61.78 -35.68
C ALA A 277 48.40 60.73 -34.55
N ASP A 278 49.31 59.75 -34.56
CA ASP A 278 49.35 58.66 -33.57
C ASP A 278 50.47 58.81 -32.52
N ASN A 279 51.27 59.88 -32.60
CA ASN A 279 52.42 60.18 -31.74
C ASN A 279 53.53 59.11 -31.78
N LEU A 280 53.62 58.37 -32.89
CA LEU A 280 54.71 57.44 -33.17
C LEU A 280 55.50 57.93 -34.37
N ASP A 281 56.79 57.62 -34.39
CA ASP A 281 57.70 57.83 -35.52
C ASP A 281 57.69 56.53 -36.34
N ASN A 282 56.83 56.47 -37.36
CA ASN A 282 56.51 55.24 -38.09
C ASN A 282 57.54 54.90 -39.18
N ASP A 283 58.32 55.88 -39.65
CA ASP A 283 59.43 55.69 -40.60
C ASP A 283 60.82 55.70 -39.91
N ASN A 284 60.83 56.08 -38.62
CA ASN A 284 61.94 56.02 -37.69
C ASN A 284 63.08 57.00 -38.02
N ASP A 285 62.75 58.16 -38.60
CA ASP A 285 63.68 59.23 -38.99
C ASP A 285 63.98 60.23 -37.86
N GLY A 286 63.25 60.13 -36.74
CA GLY A 286 63.38 60.94 -35.54
C GLY A 286 62.43 62.13 -35.45
N ALA A 287 61.58 62.36 -36.46
CA ALA A 287 60.44 63.26 -36.40
C ALA A 287 59.17 62.49 -35.99
N THR A 288 58.06 63.19 -35.71
CA THR A 288 56.83 62.54 -35.23
C THR A 288 55.62 63.36 -35.67
N ASP A 289 54.58 62.71 -36.20
CA ASP A 289 53.34 63.36 -36.64
C ASP A 289 53.60 64.59 -37.55
N LEU A 290 52.93 65.73 -37.31
CA LEU A 290 53.11 66.96 -38.09
C LEU A 290 54.51 67.60 -38.01
N ASP A 291 55.37 67.13 -37.11
CA ASP A 291 56.77 67.56 -37.09
C ASP A 291 57.60 66.77 -38.11
N ASP A 292 57.07 65.67 -38.67
CA ASP A 292 57.63 64.91 -39.79
C ASP A 292 57.33 65.56 -41.14
N THR A 293 58.35 65.60 -42.00
CA THR A 293 58.24 66.07 -43.39
C THR A 293 57.50 65.11 -44.32
N GLY A 294 57.36 63.85 -43.95
CA GLY A 294 56.50 62.85 -44.60
C GLY A 294 55.00 63.11 -44.41
N CYS A 295 54.64 63.92 -43.40
CA CYS A 295 53.26 64.21 -43.05
C CYS A 295 52.70 65.48 -43.70
N ASP A 296 51.84 65.32 -44.70
CA ASP A 296 51.13 66.45 -45.33
C ASP A 296 49.93 66.94 -44.49
N SER A 297 49.35 66.09 -43.64
CA SER A 297 48.20 66.44 -42.78
C SER A 297 47.99 65.47 -41.62
N LEU A 298 47.25 65.89 -40.58
CA LEU A 298 46.82 65.04 -39.44
C LEU A 298 45.93 63.84 -39.82
N THR A 299 45.52 63.74 -41.08
CA THR A 299 44.71 62.62 -41.58
C THR A 299 45.50 61.70 -42.50
N ASP A 300 46.79 61.97 -42.70
CA ASP A 300 47.65 61.16 -43.54
C ASP A 300 47.98 59.82 -42.84
N MET A 301 47.92 58.75 -43.61
CA MET A 301 48.06 57.37 -43.14
C MET A 301 49.49 56.84 -43.35
N THR A 302 50.38 57.66 -43.90
CA THR A 302 51.78 57.32 -44.18
C THR A 302 52.71 58.48 -43.85
N GLU A 303 53.86 58.13 -43.30
CA GLU A 303 55.06 58.96 -43.14
C GLU A 303 56.08 58.57 -44.24
#